data_AF-A0A396QII5-F1
#
_entry.id   AF-A0A396QII5-F1
#
_cell.length_a   1.000
_cell.length_b   1.000
_cell.length_c   1.000
_cell.angle_alpha   90.00
_cell.angle_beta   90.00
_cell.angle_gamma   90.00
#
_symmetry.space_group_name_H-M   'P 1'
#
loop_
_entity.id
_entity.type
_entity.pdbx_description
1 polymer ?
#
loop_
_entity_poly.entity_id
_entity_poly.type
_entity_poly.pdbx_seq_one_letter_code
_entity_poly.pdbx_strand_id
1 'polypeptide(L)'
;MIRAILPQLSLLVLIMVIAVGFVKKINIGFFSIGAAFLLALLGMAVELQIKSGDTMRLLKASDVVKGFSSSMFVTLVGVTFLFGMAAVLILLGGADEKKAIKSIPWGTLIMICGVGVLVNMISLLGGIDLISNTLASFMTEHTATPIMAATSGILSWVSSTTAVVMPTLYPISAEICQRFAGVNYVELIAAITATSFAAAISPLSTGGAIIMSSYSAARETTTEEMNKMFYTLFLLSVANVCVNVVMAAVGVFGLGGLF
;
A
#
# COMPACT_ATOMS: atom_id res chain seq x y z
N MET A 1 1.59 -24.43 -19.60
CA MET A 1 0.43 -24.42 -18.68
C MET A 1 0.68 -23.54 -17.45
N ILE A 2 1.76 -23.73 -16.68
CA ILE A 2 2.06 -22.91 -15.48
C ILE A 2 2.19 -21.41 -15.78
N ARG A 3 2.82 -21.01 -16.91
CA ARG A 3 2.94 -19.59 -17.29
C ARG A 3 1.61 -18.83 -17.35
N ALA A 4 0.55 -19.49 -17.80
CA ALA A 4 -0.76 -18.86 -18.00
C ALA A 4 -1.50 -18.56 -16.68
N ILE A 5 -1.07 -19.19 -15.58
CA ILE A 5 -1.67 -19.02 -14.25
C ILE A 5 -0.80 -18.18 -13.30
N LEU A 6 0.37 -17.72 -13.75
CA LEU A 6 1.30 -16.93 -12.93
C LEU A 6 0.69 -15.60 -12.43
N PRO A 7 -0.08 -14.84 -13.25
CA PRO A 7 -0.78 -13.66 -12.76
C PRO A 7 -1.69 -13.98 -11.56
N GLN A 8 -2.56 -14.98 -11.69
CA GLN A 8 -3.52 -15.38 -10.67
C GLN A 8 -2.81 -15.88 -9.41
N LEU A 9 -1.75 -16.68 -9.58
CA LEU A 9 -0.96 -17.20 -8.47
C LEU A 9 -0.23 -16.07 -7.72
N SER A 10 0.29 -15.07 -8.43
CA SER A 10 0.93 -13.91 -7.80
C SER A 10 -0.05 -13.09 -6.93
N LEU A 11 -1.29 -12.93 -7.39
CA LEU A 11 -2.36 -12.25 -6.65
C LEU A 11 -2.83 -13.08 -5.44
N LEU A 12 -2.94 -14.40 -5.61
CA LEU A 12 -3.26 -15.30 -4.50
C LEU A 12 -2.17 -15.25 -3.42
N VAL A 13 -0.90 -15.20 -3.81
CA VAL A 13 0.22 -15.01 -2.88
C VAL A 13 0.11 -13.69 -2.12
N LEU A 14 -0.26 -12.58 -2.78
CA LEU A 14 -0.51 -11.31 -2.10
C LEU A 14 -1.60 -11.43 -1.04
N ILE A 15 -2.75 -12.02 -1.39
CA ILE A 15 -3.87 -12.23 -0.47
C ILE A 15 -3.45 -13.11 0.71
N MET A 16 -2.70 -14.18 0.46
CA MET A 16 -2.16 -15.05 1.52
C MET A 16 -1.18 -14.30 2.43
N VAL A 17 -0.29 -13.47 1.86
CA VAL A 17 0.68 -12.68 2.62
C VAL A 17 -0.02 -11.73 3.58
N ILE A 18 -1.06 -11.05 3.09
CA ILE A 18 -1.90 -10.17 3.89
C ILE A 18 -2.62 -10.98 4.99
N ALA A 19 -3.35 -12.03 4.61
CA ALA A 19 -4.13 -12.85 5.55
C ALA A 19 -3.26 -13.47 6.67
N VAL A 20 -2.11 -14.06 6.31
CA VAL A 20 -1.17 -14.65 7.27
C VAL A 20 -0.55 -13.57 8.16
N GLY A 21 -0.16 -12.43 7.59
CA GLY A 21 0.37 -11.31 8.37
C GLY A 21 -0.60 -10.85 9.47
N PHE A 22 -1.89 -10.77 9.14
CA PHE A 22 -2.94 -10.45 10.11
C PHE A 22 -3.19 -11.55 11.14
N VAL A 23 -3.35 -12.80 10.71
CA VAL A 23 -3.68 -13.92 11.61
C VAL A 23 -2.51 -14.26 12.55
N LYS A 24 -1.28 -14.25 12.04
CA LYS A 24 -0.08 -14.63 12.78
C LYS A 24 0.62 -13.46 13.46
N LYS A 25 0.15 -12.22 13.27
CA LYS A 25 0.79 -10.99 13.78
C LYS A 25 2.27 -10.89 13.39
N ILE A 26 2.64 -11.41 12.22
CA ILE A 26 3.99 -11.35 11.67
C ILE A 26 4.12 -10.07 10.84
N ASN A 27 5.31 -9.46 10.82
CA ASN A 27 5.57 -8.31 9.97
C ASN A 27 5.35 -8.67 8.49
N ILE A 28 4.35 -8.03 7.86
CA ILE A 28 3.93 -8.28 6.47
C ILE A 28 5.08 -8.02 5.50
N GLY A 29 6.00 -7.10 5.80
CA GLY A 29 7.19 -6.84 4.99
C GLY A 29 8.13 -8.02 4.88
N PHE A 30 8.48 -8.60 6.02
CA PHE A 30 9.38 -9.75 6.05
C PHE A 30 8.78 -10.93 5.30
N PHE A 31 7.48 -11.18 5.50
CA PHE A 31 6.77 -12.23 4.79
C PHE A 31 6.63 -11.93 3.29
N SER A 32 6.41 -10.67 2.91
CA SER A 32 6.38 -10.21 1.51
C SER A 32 7.71 -10.44 0.80
N ILE A 33 8.85 -10.20 1.46
CA ILE A 33 10.18 -10.46 0.86
C ILE A 33 10.34 -11.95 0.58
N GLY A 34 9.99 -12.81 1.54
CA GLY A 34 10.05 -14.27 1.35
C GLY A 34 9.12 -14.75 0.24
N ALA A 35 7.88 -14.24 0.20
CA ALA A 35 6.92 -14.56 -0.84
C ALA A 35 7.37 -14.08 -2.23
N ALA A 36 7.91 -12.87 -2.33
CA ALA A 36 8.47 -12.32 -3.56
C ALA A 36 9.65 -13.15 -4.07
N PHE A 37 10.50 -13.63 -3.17
CA PHE A 37 11.60 -14.52 -3.50
C PHE A 37 11.09 -15.87 -4.07
N LEU A 38 10.08 -16.48 -3.45
CA LEU A 38 9.46 -17.71 -3.98
C LEU A 38 8.82 -17.50 -5.36
N LEU A 39 8.12 -16.39 -5.55
CA LEU A 39 7.57 -15.99 -6.84
C LEU A 39 8.67 -15.75 -7.88
N ALA A 40 9.79 -15.15 -7.49
CA ALA A 40 10.93 -14.96 -8.37
C ALA A 40 11.60 -16.27 -8.77
N LEU A 41 11.79 -17.20 -7.82
CA LEU A 41 12.30 -18.54 -8.11
C LEU A 41 11.38 -19.28 -9.09
N LEU A 42 10.07 -19.21 -8.88
CA LEU A 42 9.09 -19.80 -9.78
C LEU A 42 9.13 -19.16 -11.17
N GLY A 43 9.17 -17.83 -11.24
CA GLY A 43 9.27 -17.08 -12.50
C GLY A 43 10.54 -17.42 -13.28
N MET A 44 11.69 -17.55 -12.60
CA MET A 44 12.96 -17.96 -13.22
C MET A 44 12.93 -19.43 -13.66
N ALA A 45 12.41 -20.33 -12.82
CA ALA A 45 12.32 -21.77 -13.13
C ALA A 45 11.44 -22.06 -14.35
N VAL A 46 10.43 -21.22 -14.58
CA VAL A 46 9.53 -21.34 -15.73
C VAL A 46 10.04 -20.51 -16.92
N GLU A 47 11.26 -19.94 -16.87
CA GLU A 47 11.86 -19.10 -17.91
C GLU A 47 10.91 -17.96 -18.35
N LEU A 48 10.33 -17.27 -17.37
CA LEU A 48 9.40 -16.17 -17.62
C LEU A 48 10.07 -15.08 -18.43
N GLN A 49 9.42 -14.69 -19.52
CA GLN A 49 9.81 -13.56 -20.35
C GLN A 49 9.13 -12.31 -19.82
N ILE A 50 9.93 -11.33 -19.44
CA ILE A 50 9.48 -10.02 -19.00
C ILE A 50 9.83 -8.95 -20.03
N LYS A 51 9.00 -7.93 -20.12
CA LYS A 51 9.21 -6.78 -21.00
C LYS A 51 10.22 -5.85 -20.35
N SER A 52 11.31 -5.52 -21.05
CA SER A 52 12.39 -4.67 -20.55
C SER A 52 12.70 -3.61 -21.61
N GLY A 53 11.92 -2.51 -21.62
CA GLY A 53 11.87 -1.60 -22.77
C GLY A 53 11.11 -2.24 -23.93
N ASP A 54 11.66 -2.17 -25.15
CA ASP A 54 11.03 -2.75 -26.35
C ASP A 54 11.37 -4.23 -26.58
N THR A 55 12.20 -4.85 -25.73
CA THR A 55 12.64 -6.24 -25.88
C THR A 55 12.09 -7.16 -24.79
N MET A 56 11.79 -8.40 -25.18
CA MET A 56 11.44 -9.48 -24.27
C MET A 56 12.70 -10.22 -23.85
N ARG A 57 12.87 -10.44 -22.54
CA ARG A 57 14.00 -11.21 -22.00
C ARG A 57 13.61 -12.00 -20.78
N LEU A 58 14.44 -12.97 -20.40
CA LEU A 58 14.22 -13.77 -19.20
C LEU A 58 14.32 -12.91 -17.92
N LEU A 59 13.46 -13.24 -16.95
CA LEU A 59 13.48 -12.71 -15.59
C LEU A 59 14.85 -12.98 -14.94
N LYS A 60 15.43 -11.96 -14.32
CA LYS A 60 16.69 -12.06 -13.58
C LYS A 60 16.51 -11.60 -12.14
N ALA A 61 17.40 -12.04 -11.24
CA ALA A 61 17.41 -11.60 -9.84
C ALA A 61 17.47 -10.06 -9.71
N SER A 62 18.16 -9.37 -10.62
CA SER A 62 18.22 -7.90 -10.64
C SER A 62 16.84 -7.24 -10.78
N ASP A 63 15.88 -7.89 -11.44
CA ASP A 63 14.54 -7.35 -11.63
C ASP A 63 13.70 -7.46 -10.36
N VAL A 64 13.97 -8.46 -9.53
CA VAL A 64 13.37 -8.60 -8.19
C VAL A 64 13.88 -7.48 -7.28
N VAL A 65 15.20 -7.24 -7.29
CA VAL A 65 15.85 -6.25 -6.43
C VAL A 65 15.38 -4.83 -6.74
N LYS A 66 15.03 -4.51 -7.99
CA LYS A 66 14.44 -3.21 -8.36
C LYS A 66 13.15 -2.86 -7.62
N GLY A 67 12.41 -3.88 -7.15
CA GLY A 67 11.22 -3.65 -6.32
C GLY A 67 11.54 -3.10 -4.92
N PHE A 68 12.80 -3.20 -4.48
CA PHE A 68 13.23 -2.58 -3.24
C PHE A 68 13.53 -1.10 -3.48
N SER A 69 12.68 -0.22 -2.96
CA SER A 69 12.88 1.22 -3.08
C SER A 69 13.92 1.73 -2.10
N SER A 70 15.21 1.60 -2.46
CA SER A 70 16.33 2.08 -1.65
C SER A 70 16.23 3.58 -1.34
N SER A 71 15.75 4.38 -2.29
CA SER A 71 15.56 5.83 -2.08
C SER A 71 14.49 6.10 -1.03
N MET A 72 13.34 5.44 -1.08
CA MET A 72 12.29 5.61 -0.06
C MET A 72 12.73 5.11 1.30
N PHE A 73 13.47 4.00 1.37
CA PHE A 73 14.06 3.51 2.61
C PHE A 73 14.99 4.56 3.23
N VAL A 74 15.93 5.09 2.44
CA VAL A 74 16.88 6.11 2.91
C VAL A 74 16.16 7.39 3.34
N THR A 75 15.17 7.84 2.57
CA THR A 75 14.36 9.02 2.92
C THR A 75 13.60 8.81 4.23
N LEU A 76 12.90 7.69 4.40
CA LEU A 76 12.12 7.43 5.61
C LEU A 76 13.01 7.28 6.85
N VAL A 77 14.15 6.57 6.72
CA VAL A 77 15.15 6.46 7.79
C VAL A 77 15.72 7.83 8.12
N GLY A 78 16.18 8.57 7.11
CA GLY A 78 16.81 9.88 7.26
C GLY A 78 15.89 10.90 7.90
N VAL A 79 14.65 11.01 7.42
CA VAL A 79 13.63 11.92 7.95
C VAL A 79 13.30 11.56 9.41
N THR A 80 13.04 10.29 9.70
CA THR A 80 12.71 9.86 11.08
C THR A 80 13.88 10.09 12.03
N PHE A 81 15.10 9.83 11.59
CA PHE A 81 16.31 10.07 12.37
C PHE A 81 16.53 11.57 12.62
N LEU A 82 16.41 12.42 11.60
CA LEU A 82 16.54 13.88 11.72
C LEU A 82 15.51 14.47 12.67
N PHE A 83 14.24 14.10 12.54
CA PHE A 83 13.18 14.59 13.44
C PHE A 83 13.29 14.00 14.85
N GLY A 84 13.72 12.74 14.98
CA GLY A 84 14.03 12.14 16.29
C GLY A 84 15.16 12.87 17.00
N MET A 85 16.24 13.20 16.29
CA MET A 85 17.33 14.02 16.83
C MET A 85 16.86 15.43 17.19
N ALA A 86 16.09 16.09 16.32
CA ALA A 86 15.56 17.43 16.58
C ALA A 86 14.67 17.45 17.84
N ALA A 87 13.79 16.47 18.01
CA ALA A 87 12.96 16.35 19.20
C ALA A 87 13.79 16.15 20.48
N VAL A 88 14.84 15.33 20.43
CA VAL A 88 15.73 15.07 21.58
C VAL A 88 16.58 16.31 21.90
N LEU A 89 17.11 17.01 20.89
CA LEU A 89 17.87 18.25 21.07
C LEU A 89 17.01 19.36 21.69
N ILE A 90 15.76 19.52 21.24
CA ILE A 90 14.83 20.53 21.74
C ILE A 90 14.41 20.21 23.19
N LEU A 91 14.17 18.94 23.51
CA LEU A 91 13.66 18.54 24.84
C LEU A 91 14.74 18.39 25.92
N LEU A 92 15.99 18.07 25.55
CA LEU A 92 17.03 17.71 26.52
C LEU A 92 18.31 18.55 26.42
N GLY A 93 18.39 19.51 25.49
CA GLY A 93 19.60 20.34 25.32
C GLY A 93 20.85 19.56 24.90
N GLY A 94 20.72 18.28 24.54
CA GLY A 94 21.78 17.38 24.11
C GLY A 94 21.22 16.16 23.39
N ALA A 95 21.85 15.77 22.29
CA ALA A 95 21.41 14.65 21.45
C ALA A 95 21.88 13.29 22.03
N ASP A 96 20.95 12.38 22.28
CA ASP A 96 21.25 10.96 22.56
C ASP A 96 20.97 10.12 21.30
N GLU A 97 22.04 9.86 20.54
CA GLU A 97 21.98 9.14 19.26
C GLU A 97 21.39 7.72 19.42
N LYS A 98 21.65 7.04 20.55
CA LYS A 98 21.12 5.70 20.80
C LYS A 98 19.62 5.69 20.99
N LYS A 99 19.05 6.75 21.60
CA LYS A 99 17.60 6.91 21.70
C LYS A 99 16.97 7.23 20.35
N ALA A 100 17.59 8.08 19.55
CA ALA A 100 17.13 8.40 18.19
C ALA A 100 17.08 7.14 17.31
N ILE A 101 18.15 6.33 17.29
CA ILE A 101 18.19 5.07 16.51
C ILE A 101 17.11 4.08 16.97
N LYS A 102 16.86 3.98 18.29
CA LYS A 102 15.80 3.11 18.83
C LYS A 102 14.38 3.58 18.48
N SER A 103 14.19 4.87 18.22
CA SER A 103 12.90 5.43 17.82
C SER A 103 12.56 5.17 16.34
N ILE A 104 13.53 4.72 15.53
CA ILE A 104 13.29 4.39 14.13
C ILE A 104 12.34 3.18 14.07
N PRO A 105 11.20 3.29 13.36
CA PRO A 105 10.23 2.21 13.23
C PRO A 105 10.70 1.18 12.18
N TRP A 106 11.74 0.41 12.52
CA TRP A 106 12.37 -0.59 11.64
C TRP A 106 11.35 -1.57 11.04
N GLY A 107 10.35 -1.98 11.83
CA GLY A 107 9.26 -2.84 11.35
C GLY A 107 8.47 -2.20 10.20
N THR A 108 8.14 -0.92 10.29
CA THR A 108 7.40 -0.18 9.25
C THR A 108 8.23 -0.01 7.98
N LEU A 109 9.54 0.25 8.13
CA LEU A 109 10.46 0.37 7.00
C LEU A 109 10.58 -0.94 6.23
N ILE A 110 10.79 -2.05 6.94
CA ILE A 110 10.84 -3.40 6.35
C ILE A 110 9.50 -3.75 5.70
N MET A 111 8.39 -3.31 6.30
CA MET A 111 7.05 -3.46 5.73
C MET A 111 6.91 -2.80 4.36
N ILE A 112 7.19 -1.50 4.27
CA ILE A 112 7.05 -0.73 3.03
C ILE A 112 7.98 -1.30 1.94
N CYS A 113 9.24 -1.53 2.26
CA CYS A 113 10.19 -2.05 1.29
C CYS A 113 9.87 -3.48 0.87
N GLY A 114 9.48 -4.34 1.81
CA GLY A 114 9.19 -5.73 1.53
C GLY A 114 7.94 -5.92 0.68
N VAL A 115 6.87 -5.17 0.96
CA VAL A 115 5.68 -5.18 0.10
C VAL A 115 5.99 -4.58 -1.27
N GLY A 116 6.84 -3.54 -1.36
CA GLY A 116 7.31 -3.00 -2.64
C GLY A 116 7.97 -4.06 -3.52
N VAL A 117 8.83 -4.91 -2.96
CA VAL A 117 9.46 -6.03 -3.68
C VAL A 117 8.42 -7.05 -4.16
N LEU A 118 7.44 -7.38 -3.33
CA LEU A 118 6.35 -8.29 -3.70
C LEU A 118 5.46 -7.71 -4.81
N VAL A 119 5.07 -6.45 -4.72
CA VAL A 119 4.24 -5.81 -5.74
C VAL A 119 4.98 -5.70 -7.07
N ASN A 120 6.28 -5.38 -7.05
CA ASN A 120 7.11 -5.44 -8.24
C ASN A 120 7.10 -6.85 -8.87
N MET A 121 7.19 -7.91 -8.06
CA MET A 121 7.07 -9.28 -8.57
C MET A 121 5.68 -9.57 -9.17
N ILE A 122 4.61 -9.13 -8.53
CA ILE A 122 3.24 -9.26 -9.05
C ILE A 122 3.11 -8.54 -10.39
N SER A 123 3.72 -7.36 -10.54
CA SER A 123 3.77 -6.61 -11.80
C SER A 123 4.51 -7.41 -12.88
N LEU A 124 5.70 -7.92 -12.56
CA LEU A 124 6.51 -8.71 -13.51
C LEU A 124 5.82 -10.02 -13.94
N LEU A 125 4.95 -10.57 -13.08
CA LEU A 125 4.16 -11.77 -13.34
C LEU A 125 2.85 -11.49 -14.07
N GLY A 126 2.52 -10.23 -14.38
CA GLY A 126 1.28 -9.83 -15.06
C GLY A 126 0.05 -9.77 -14.15
N GLY A 127 0.21 -9.85 -12.83
CA GLY A 127 -0.89 -9.74 -11.88
C GLY A 127 -1.54 -8.36 -11.88
N ILE A 128 -0.74 -7.29 -12.04
CA ILE A 128 -1.25 -5.91 -12.16
C ILE A 128 -2.03 -5.74 -13.48
N ASP A 129 -1.58 -6.36 -14.57
CA ASP A 129 -2.32 -6.35 -15.84
C ASP A 129 -3.68 -7.05 -15.69
N LEU A 130 -3.73 -8.17 -14.95
CA LEU A 130 -4.97 -8.87 -14.67
C LEU A 130 -5.95 -7.97 -13.89
N ILE A 131 -5.49 -7.34 -12.80
CA ILE A 131 -6.33 -6.44 -12.01
C ILE A 131 -6.79 -5.25 -12.86
N SER A 132 -5.88 -4.59 -13.57
CA SER A 132 -6.23 -3.42 -14.38
C SER A 132 -7.21 -3.75 -15.49
N ASN A 133 -7.07 -4.90 -16.17
CA ASN A 133 -8.04 -5.40 -17.15
C ASN A 133 -9.43 -5.59 -16.52
N THR A 134 -9.50 -6.24 -15.36
CA THR A 134 -10.75 -6.50 -14.66
C THR A 134 -11.39 -5.22 -14.14
N LEU A 135 -10.62 -4.27 -13.64
CA LEU A 135 -11.15 -2.97 -13.24
C LEU A 135 -11.68 -2.24 -14.47
N ALA A 136 -10.83 -2.08 -15.50
CA ALA A 136 -11.13 -1.37 -16.74
C ALA A 136 -12.41 -1.87 -17.43
N SER A 137 -12.75 -3.16 -17.33
CA SER A 137 -13.99 -3.69 -17.92
C SER A 137 -15.28 -3.11 -17.34
N PHE A 138 -15.22 -2.44 -16.19
CA PHE A 138 -16.37 -1.80 -15.55
C PHE A 138 -16.23 -0.27 -15.44
N MET A 139 -15.19 0.34 -16.03
CA MET A 139 -14.91 1.78 -15.93
C MET A 139 -15.07 2.49 -17.27
N THR A 140 -15.40 3.77 -17.18
CA THR A 140 -15.20 4.77 -18.23
C THR A 140 -14.19 5.82 -17.73
N GLU A 141 -13.81 6.77 -18.58
CA GLU A 141 -12.90 7.86 -18.20
C GLU A 141 -13.41 8.62 -16.96
N HIS A 142 -14.71 8.90 -16.89
CA HIS A 142 -15.32 9.62 -15.76
C HIS A 142 -15.47 8.78 -14.48
N THR A 143 -15.52 7.45 -14.58
CA THR A 143 -15.68 6.59 -13.41
C THR A 143 -14.36 5.99 -12.91
N ALA A 144 -13.27 6.15 -13.65
CA ALA A 144 -11.96 5.63 -13.27
C ALA A 144 -11.51 6.16 -11.89
N THR A 145 -11.52 7.48 -11.68
CA THR A 145 -11.15 8.11 -10.41
C THR A 145 -12.01 7.66 -9.23
N PRO A 146 -13.36 7.74 -9.27
CA PRO A 146 -14.18 7.31 -8.14
C PRO A 146 -14.12 5.80 -7.86
N ILE A 147 -13.97 4.95 -8.89
CA ILE A 147 -13.79 3.50 -8.65
C ILE A 147 -12.44 3.24 -7.99
N MET A 148 -11.36 3.85 -8.47
CA MET A 148 -10.03 3.71 -7.86
C MET A 148 -9.99 4.25 -6.43
N ALA A 149 -10.66 5.37 -6.16
CA ALA A 149 -10.88 5.88 -4.81
C ALA A 149 -11.60 4.84 -3.93
N ALA A 150 -12.72 4.29 -4.38
CA ALA A 150 -13.48 3.29 -3.64
C ALA A 150 -12.66 2.02 -3.37
N THR A 151 -11.97 1.50 -4.39
CA THR A 151 -11.06 0.35 -4.25
C THR A 151 -9.98 0.62 -3.21
N SER A 152 -9.38 1.82 -3.21
CA SER A 152 -8.37 2.20 -2.23
C SER A 152 -8.90 2.25 -0.80
N GLY A 153 -10.12 2.76 -0.60
CA GLY A 153 -10.77 2.82 0.71
C GLY A 153 -11.07 1.43 1.26
N ILE A 154 -11.66 0.55 0.43
CA ILE A 154 -11.98 -0.84 0.80
C ILE A 154 -10.71 -1.61 1.18
N LEU A 155 -9.66 -1.51 0.37
CA LEU A 155 -8.39 -2.16 0.69
C LEU A 155 -7.79 -1.61 1.98
N SER A 156 -7.88 -0.30 2.21
CA SER A 156 -7.27 0.34 3.38
C SER A 156 -8.00 0.06 4.70
N TRP A 157 -9.30 -0.31 4.67
CA TRP A 157 -10.01 -0.70 5.90
C TRP A 157 -9.36 -1.86 6.64
N VAL A 158 -8.70 -2.75 5.92
CA VAL A 158 -8.08 -3.98 6.44
C VAL A 158 -6.59 -4.04 6.13
N SER A 159 -5.96 -2.95 5.71
CA SER A 159 -4.53 -2.93 5.36
C SER A 159 -3.88 -1.59 5.71
N SER A 160 -2.58 -1.47 5.43
CA SER A 160 -1.84 -0.22 5.57
C SER A 160 -1.84 0.56 4.27
N THR A 161 -2.23 1.83 4.32
CA THR A 161 -2.23 2.74 3.17
C THR A 161 -0.86 2.79 2.48
N THR A 162 0.19 3.16 3.22
CA THR A 162 1.52 3.37 2.65
C THR A 162 2.22 2.06 2.28
N ALA A 163 1.97 0.97 3.02
CA ALA A 163 2.67 -0.28 2.76
C ALA A 163 1.95 -1.20 1.77
N VAL A 164 0.62 -1.12 1.62
CA VAL A 164 -0.14 -2.05 0.77
C VAL A 164 -0.87 -1.31 -0.33
N VAL A 165 -1.68 -0.31 0.02
CA VAL A 165 -2.58 0.34 -0.95
C VAL A 165 -1.80 1.13 -2.00
N MET A 166 -0.90 2.02 -1.59
CA MET A 166 -0.14 2.86 -2.52
C MET A 166 0.77 2.03 -3.44
N PRO A 167 1.60 1.09 -2.93
CA PRO A 167 2.45 0.28 -3.80
C PRO A 167 1.64 -0.54 -4.81
N THR A 168 0.44 -0.99 -4.43
CA THR A 168 -0.43 -1.81 -5.30
C THR A 168 -1.19 -0.96 -6.33
N LEU A 169 -1.84 0.12 -5.91
CA LEU A 169 -2.76 0.86 -6.77
C LEU A 169 -2.08 1.92 -7.63
N TYR A 170 -0.88 2.40 -7.29
CA TYR A 170 -0.17 3.38 -8.13
C TYR A 170 0.26 2.77 -9.47
N PRO A 171 0.90 1.58 -9.54
CA PRO A 171 1.17 0.91 -10.82
C PRO A 171 -0.10 0.63 -11.62
N ILE A 172 -1.19 0.21 -10.96
CA ILE A 172 -2.49 -0.01 -11.62
C ILE A 172 -3.02 1.30 -12.21
N SER A 173 -2.84 2.43 -11.53
CA SER A 173 -3.25 3.74 -12.02
C SER A 173 -2.50 4.13 -13.29
N ALA A 174 -1.20 3.81 -13.38
CA ALA A 174 -0.40 4.05 -14.58
C ALA A 174 -0.92 3.23 -15.77
N GLU A 175 -1.30 1.97 -15.55
CA GLU A 175 -1.92 1.12 -16.57
C GLU A 175 -3.32 1.58 -16.99
N ILE A 176 -4.11 2.10 -16.06
CA ILE A 176 -5.43 2.68 -16.36
C ILE A 176 -5.28 3.92 -17.26
N CYS A 177 -4.31 4.79 -16.99
CA CYS A 177 -4.05 5.98 -17.81
C CYS A 177 -3.58 5.63 -19.24
N GLN A 178 -2.92 4.49 -19.43
CA GLN A 178 -2.57 4.01 -20.78
C GLN A 178 -3.80 3.56 -21.58
N ARG A 179 -4.89 3.18 -20.91
CA ARG A 179 -6.14 2.72 -21.55
C ARG A 179 -7.12 3.86 -21.84
N PHE A 180 -7.16 4.85 -20.95
CA PHE A 180 -8.08 5.96 -21.01
C PHE A 180 -7.28 7.26 -21.15
N ALA A 181 -7.26 7.81 -22.37
CA ALA A 181 -6.48 9.01 -22.68
C ALA A 181 -6.94 10.24 -21.88
N GLY A 182 -8.21 10.29 -21.48
CA GLY A 182 -8.77 11.37 -20.67
C GLY A 182 -8.50 11.27 -19.15
N VAL A 183 -7.81 10.24 -18.67
CA VAL A 183 -7.59 10.02 -17.23
C VAL A 183 -6.20 10.49 -16.82
N ASN A 184 -6.14 11.39 -15.85
CA ASN A 184 -4.88 11.93 -15.33
C ASN A 184 -4.30 11.04 -14.22
N TYR A 185 -3.02 10.69 -14.33
CA TYR A 185 -2.33 9.85 -13.34
C TYR A 185 -2.26 10.50 -11.95
N VAL A 186 -2.00 11.81 -11.88
CA VAL A 186 -1.91 12.57 -10.63
C VAL A 186 -3.26 12.60 -9.93
N GLU A 187 -4.35 12.81 -10.67
CA GLU A 187 -5.71 12.77 -10.14
C GLU A 187 -6.02 11.40 -9.49
N LEU A 188 -5.71 10.30 -10.18
CA LEU A 188 -5.93 8.95 -9.66
C LEU A 188 -5.18 8.73 -8.35
N ILE A 189 -3.86 8.98 -8.33
CA ILE A 189 -3.05 8.72 -7.13
C ILE A 189 -3.40 9.68 -5.98
N ALA A 190 -3.87 10.89 -6.27
CA ALA A 190 -4.38 11.82 -5.26
C ALA A 190 -5.68 11.31 -4.63
N ALA A 191 -6.64 10.88 -5.45
CA ALA A 191 -7.90 10.30 -4.99
C ALA A 191 -7.68 9.01 -4.17
N ILE A 192 -6.78 8.14 -4.63
CA ILE A 192 -6.34 6.94 -3.92
C ILE A 192 -5.74 7.31 -2.55
N THR A 193 -4.81 8.27 -2.53
CA THR A 193 -4.14 8.71 -1.30
C THR A 193 -5.14 9.23 -0.28
N ALA A 194 -5.98 10.19 -0.68
CA ALA A 194 -6.94 10.80 0.20
C ALA A 194 -7.94 9.77 0.76
N THR A 195 -8.52 8.95 -0.13
CA THR A 195 -9.55 7.98 0.27
C THR A 195 -8.98 6.87 1.16
N SER A 196 -7.78 6.37 0.85
CA SER A 196 -7.12 5.33 1.65
C SER A 196 -6.72 5.82 3.05
N PHE A 197 -6.18 7.04 3.19
CA PHE A 197 -5.91 7.60 4.51
C PHE A 197 -7.20 7.89 5.30
N ALA A 198 -8.25 8.33 4.62
CA ALA A 198 -9.55 8.54 5.25
C ALA A 198 -10.16 7.23 5.77
N ALA A 199 -9.89 6.10 5.11
CA ALA A 199 -10.25 4.75 5.53
C ALA A 199 -9.35 4.18 6.65
N ALA A 200 -8.12 4.66 6.79
CA ALA A 200 -7.11 4.09 7.71
C ALA A 200 -7.47 4.22 9.20
N ILE A 201 -8.46 5.05 9.54
CA ILE A 201 -9.02 5.15 10.91
C ILE A 201 -9.88 3.93 11.29
N SER A 202 -10.21 3.07 10.33
CA SER A 202 -10.89 1.79 10.60
C SER A 202 -10.15 1.00 11.68
N PRO A 203 -10.84 0.48 12.71
CA PRO A 203 -10.22 -0.31 13.78
C PRO A 203 -9.60 -1.63 13.28
N LEU A 204 -9.96 -2.06 12.07
CA LEU A 204 -9.38 -3.21 11.39
C LEU A 204 -8.06 -2.88 10.65
N SER A 205 -7.76 -1.59 10.46
CA SER A 205 -6.52 -1.09 9.85
C SER A 205 -5.45 -0.81 10.90
N THR A 206 -4.20 -0.67 10.47
CA THR A 206 -3.08 -0.30 11.34
C THR A 206 -3.35 1.00 12.11
N GLY A 207 -3.92 2.02 11.44
CA GLY A 207 -4.20 3.32 12.06
C GLY A 207 -5.25 3.23 13.17
N GLY A 208 -6.42 2.66 12.88
CA GLY A 208 -7.46 2.48 13.89
C GLY A 208 -7.07 1.53 15.02
N ALA A 209 -6.29 0.48 14.75
CA ALA A 209 -5.75 -0.37 15.81
C ALA A 209 -4.82 0.39 16.78
N ILE A 210 -4.00 1.32 16.26
CA ILE A 210 -3.18 2.21 17.08
C ILE A 210 -4.06 3.16 17.90
N ILE A 211 -5.14 3.72 17.32
CA ILE A 211 -6.08 4.58 18.06
C ILE A 211 -6.68 3.81 19.25
N MET A 212 -7.23 2.62 19.00
CA MET A 212 -7.86 1.78 20.01
C MET A 212 -6.89 1.38 21.12
N SER A 213 -5.68 0.91 20.75
CA SER A 213 -4.67 0.49 21.72
C SER A 213 -4.09 1.65 22.52
N SER A 214 -3.88 2.81 21.90
CA SER A 214 -3.40 4.01 22.59
C SER A 214 -4.44 4.53 23.59
N TYR A 215 -5.73 4.47 23.23
CA TYR A 215 -6.81 4.85 24.13
C TYR A 215 -6.88 3.93 25.35
N SER A 216 -6.83 2.60 25.17
CA SER A 216 -6.82 1.64 26.27
C SER A 216 -5.55 1.68 27.14
N ALA A 217 -4.43 2.15 26.58
CA ALA A 217 -3.20 2.32 27.35
C ALA A 217 -3.23 3.60 28.22
N ALA A 218 -3.99 4.61 27.80
CA ALA A 218 -4.08 5.89 28.51
C ALA A 218 -5.12 5.90 29.63
N ARG A 219 -6.09 4.96 29.62
CA ARG A 219 -7.25 4.94 30.52
C ARG A 219 -7.70 3.52 30.82
N GLU A 220 -8.29 3.31 31.99
CA GLU A 220 -9.08 2.10 32.21
C GLU A 220 -10.30 2.13 31.28
N THR A 221 -10.54 1.01 30.59
CA THR A 221 -11.62 0.90 29.60
C THR A 221 -12.40 -0.38 29.83
N THR A 222 -13.72 -0.29 29.65
CA THR A 222 -14.60 -1.47 29.63
C THR A 222 -14.71 -2.06 28.23
N THR A 223 -15.12 -3.32 28.13
CA THR A 223 -15.39 -3.99 26.85
C THR A 223 -16.48 -3.28 26.05
N GLU A 224 -17.50 -2.74 26.71
CA GLU A 224 -18.60 -2.02 26.07
C GLU A 224 -18.12 -0.72 25.41
N GLU A 225 -17.29 0.06 26.11
CA GLU A 225 -16.69 1.28 25.56
C GLU A 225 -15.80 0.99 24.35
N MET A 226 -14.96 -0.04 24.43
CA MET A 226 -14.11 -0.46 23.32
C MET A 226 -14.92 -0.92 22.11
N ASN A 227 -16.01 -1.67 22.32
CA ASN A 227 -16.92 -2.09 21.25
C ASN A 227 -17.61 -0.88 20.61
N LYS A 228 -18.12 0.06 21.42
CA LYS A 228 -18.73 1.29 20.91
C LYS A 228 -17.74 2.13 20.08
N MET A 229 -16.51 2.26 20.55
CA MET A 229 -15.44 2.95 19.82
C MET A 229 -15.10 2.23 18.51
N PHE A 230 -15.01 0.90 18.52
CA PHE A 230 -14.82 0.10 17.30
C PHE A 230 -15.88 0.43 16.24
N TYR A 231 -17.17 0.34 16.60
CA TYR A 231 -18.26 0.62 15.66
C TYR A 231 -18.25 2.07 15.18
N THR A 232 -17.97 3.01 16.07
CA THR A 232 -17.91 4.44 15.74
C THR A 232 -16.79 4.74 14.74
N LEU A 233 -15.58 4.22 14.99
CA LEU A 233 -14.44 4.41 14.10
C LEU A 233 -14.65 3.73 12.74
N PHE A 234 -15.24 2.53 12.73
CA PHE A 234 -15.53 1.83 11.49
C PHE A 234 -16.54 2.61 10.65
N LEU A 235 -17.66 3.03 11.23
CA LEU A 235 -18.70 3.80 10.53
C LEU A 235 -18.20 5.17 10.07
N LEU A 236 -17.39 5.84 10.89
CA LEU A 236 -16.74 7.10 10.50
C LEU A 236 -15.81 6.89 9.31
N SER A 237 -15.04 5.79 9.29
CA SER A 237 -14.18 5.48 8.14
C SER A 237 -15.00 5.20 6.88
N VAL A 238 -16.16 4.54 6.99
CA VAL A 238 -17.06 4.29 5.86
C VAL A 238 -17.60 5.61 5.31
N ALA A 239 -18.09 6.49 6.18
CA ALA A 239 -18.57 7.82 5.79
C ALA A 239 -17.48 8.64 5.08
N ASN A 240 -16.26 8.64 5.64
CA ASN A 240 -15.12 9.32 5.06
C ASN A 240 -14.73 8.79 3.68
N VAL A 241 -14.79 7.47 3.47
CA VAL A 241 -14.58 6.86 2.15
C VAL A 241 -15.66 7.32 1.17
N CYS A 242 -16.94 7.25 1.56
CA CYS A 242 -18.04 7.70 0.71
C CYS A 242 -17.89 9.17 0.29
N VAL A 243 -17.51 10.05 1.23
CA VAL A 243 -17.24 11.47 0.92
C VAL A 243 -16.14 11.61 -0.13
N ASN A 244 -15.00 10.94 0.05
CA ASN A 244 -13.91 11.04 -0.92
C ASN A 244 -14.27 10.42 -2.28
N VAL A 245 -15.05 9.35 -2.31
CA VAL A 245 -15.55 8.76 -3.57
C VAL A 245 -16.47 9.73 -4.29
N VAL A 246 -17.36 10.43 -3.57
CA VAL A 246 -18.20 11.48 -4.16
C VAL A 246 -17.34 12.64 -4.67
N MET A 247 -16.35 13.09 -3.90
CA MET A 247 -15.39 14.11 -4.33
C MET A 247 -14.63 13.70 -5.60
N ALA A 248 -14.25 12.43 -5.71
CA ALA A 248 -13.65 11.88 -6.92
C ALA A 248 -14.62 11.86 -8.11
N ALA A 249 -15.89 11.50 -7.88
CA ALA A 249 -16.90 11.48 -8.93
C ALA A 249 -17.23 12.89 -9.47
N VAL A 250 -17.14 13.92 -8.63
CA VAL A 250 -17.34 15.32 -9.06
C VAL A 250 -16.05 16.01 -9.54
N GLY A 251 -14.94 15.27 -9.65
CA GLY A 251 -13.67 15.78 -10.23
C GLY A 251 -12.86 16.70 -9.30
N VAL A 252 -13.09 16.68 -7.99
CA VAL A 252 -12.36 17.54 -7.03
C VAL A 252 -10.85 17.23 -7.05
N PHE A 253 -10.47 15.97 -7.23
CA PHE A 253 -9.06 15.56 -7.27
C PHE A 253 -8.33 15.97 -8.56
N GLY A 254 -9.08 16.30 -9.63
CA GLY A 254 -8.52 16.92 -10.83
C GLY A 254 -8.15 18.39 -10.61
N LEU A 255 -8.52 18.98 -9.46
CA LEU A 255 -8.21 20.34 -9.04
C LEU A 255 -8.50 21.38 -10.15
N GLY A 256 -9.59 21.21 -10.89
CA GLY A 256 -9.99 22.13 -11.97
C GLY A 256 -9.12 22.06 -13.22
N GLY A 257 -8.43 20.94 -13.48
CA GLY A 257 -7.54 20.77 -14.63
C GLY A 257 -6.14 21.34 -14.41
N LEU A 258 -5.71 21.43 -13.15
CA LEU A 258 -4.35 21.87 -12.79
C LEU A 258 -3.26 20.87 -13.21
N PHE A 259 -3.65 19.67 -13.63
CA PHE A 259 -2.77 18.60 -14.14
C PHE A 259 -3.36 17.97 -15.40
#